data_AF-A0A2M7A8S4-F1
#
_entry.id   AF-A0A2M7A8S4-F1
#
_cell.length_a   1.000
_cell.length_b   1.000
_cell.length_c   1.000
_cell.angle_alpha   90.00
_cell.angle_beta   90.00
_cell.angle_gamma   90.00
#
_symmetry.space_group_name_H-M   'P 1'
#
loop_
_entity.id
_entity.type
_entity.pdbx_description
1 polymer ?
#
loop_
_entity_poly.entity_id
_entity_poly.type
_entity_poly.pdbx_seq_one_letter_code
_entity_poly.pdbx_strand_id
1 'polypeptide(L)'
;MEWLTNPHTWIALVTLTALEIVLGIDNIVFISILAGKLPPHQQPRARRVGLSLAMVTRIILLCSLSFMVKLTGPIFTLLHHGVSGRDLILIGGGLFLLAKSVHEIHDKLEGVEGHRSAKVAPSFVSVLITIALLDIVFSLDSVITAVGMVDELGVMIAAVILAVCVMLLFSDPVSNFVESHPTIKMLALSFLLLIGTTLIMEGVGAHVPKGYVYFAMGFSLFVEMLNIRMGARQPLRFHYPYTADSQSPNRDQSFRFLKAPIGRDYRLRSFSDRTSSISSPESVETNATTRDISARVASASHVDSTCFPSFA
;
A
#
# COMPACT_ATOMS: atom_id res chain seq x y z
N MET A 1 37.38 -20.00 -19.60
CA MET A 1 38.01 -18.70 -19.31
C MET A 1 37.78 -17.66 -20.41
N GLU A 2 37.23 -18.03 -21.58
CA GLU A 2 36.97 -17.10 -22.69
C GLU A 2 35.84 -16.07 -22.43
N TRP A 3 34.88 -16.40 -21.54
CA TRP A 3 33.77 -15.49 -21.20
C TRP A 3 34.23 -14.23 -20.43
N LEU A 4 35.24 -14.34 -19.56
CA LEU A 4 35.76 -13.21 -18.77
C LEU A 4 36.43 -12.13 -19.63
N THR A 5 36.96 -12.53 -20.78
CA THR A 5 37.66 -11.66 -21.74
C THR A 5 36.76 -11.06 -22.81
N ASN A 6 35.48 -11.47 -22.88
CA ASN A 6 34.55 -11.00 -23.89
C ASN A 6 33.75 -9.78 -23.39
N PRO A 7 33.84 -8.60 -24.05
CA PRO A 7 33.07 -7.41 -23.68
C PRO A 7 31.54 -7.63 -23.65
N HIS A 8 31.02 -8.51 -24.51
CA HIS A 8 29.57 -8.81 -24.54
C HIS A 8 29.08 -9.44 -23.24
N THR A 9 29.90 -10.27 -22.60
CA THR A 9 29.58 -10.94 -21.35
C THR A 9 29.43 -9.94 -20.19
N TRP A 10 30.24 -8.89 -20.17
CA TRP A 10 30.14 -7.82 -19.17
C TRP A 10 28.89 -6.97 -19.37
N ILE A 11 28.53 -6.66 -20.63
CA ILE A 11 27.29 -5.95 -20.95
C ILE A 11 26.08 -6.78 -20.54
N ALA A 12 26.10 -8.08 -20.85
CA ALA A 12 25.07 -9.03 -20.44
C ALA A 12 24.94 -9.12 -18.92
N LEU A 13 26.06 -9.22 -18.20
CA LEU A 13 26.10 -9.22 -16.73
C LEU A 13 25.46 -7.95 -16.15
N VAL A 14 25.88 -6.77 -16.61
CA VAL A 14 25.34 -5.49 -16.14
C VAL A 14 23.85 -5.38 -16.44
N THR A 15 23.41 -5.78 -17.63
CA THR A 15 22.01 -5.74 -18.04
C THR A 15 21.16 -6.70 -17.19
N LEU A 16 21.63 -7.93 -17.01
CA LEU A 16 20.98 -8.92 -16.15
C LEU A 16 20.91 -8.45 -14.70
N THR A 17 22.00 -7.93 -14.15
CA THR A 17 22.00 -7.37 -12.79
C THR A 17 21.02 -6.21 -12.67
N ALA A 18 20.96 -5.31 -13.65
CA ALA A 18 20.02 -4.19 -13.64
C ALA A 18 18.57 -4.68 -13.67
N LEU A 19 18.24 -5.64 -14.54
CA LEU A 19 16.91 -6.24 -14.60
C LEU A 19 16.56 -6.97 -13.30
N GLU A 20 17.48 -7.75 -12.74
CA GLU A 20 17.27 -8.44 -11.47
C GLU A 20 17.11 -7.49 -10.29
N ILE A 21 17.78 -6.32 -10.30
CA ILE A 21 17.55 -5.28 -9.30
C ILE A 21 16.15 -4.67 -9.47
N VAL A 22 15.77 -4.28 -10.70
CA VAL A 22 14.46 -3.67 -10.97
C VAL A 22 13.33 -4.62 -10.56
N LEU A 23 13.44 -5.90 -10.91
CA LEU A 23 12.48 -6.94 -10.54
C LEU A 23 12.57 -7.32 -9.06
N GLY A 24 13.77 -7.25 -8.47
CA GLY A 24 14.03 -7.57 -7.08
C GLY A 24 13.53 -6.52 -6.08
N ILE A 25 13.25 -5.30 -6.53
CA ILE A 25 12.64 -4.24 -5.70
C ILE A 25 11.30 -4.73 -5.10
N ASP A 26 10.49 -5.42 -5.89
CA ASP A 26 9.22 -5.94 -5.40
C ASP A 26 9.47 -7.02 -4.33
N ASN A 27 10.42 -7.92 -4.56
CA ASN A 27 10.78 -8.98 -3.60
C ASN A 27 11.23 -8.42 -2.24
N ILE A 28 12.07 -7.39 -2.22
CA ILE A 28 12.52 -6.77 -0.95
C ILE A 28 11.38 -6.05 -0.22
N VAL A 29 10.46 -5.44 -0.96
CA VAL A 29 9.26 -4.80 -0.39
C VAL A 29 8.35 -5.85 0.25
N PHE A 30 8.11 -6.99 -0.42
CA PHE A 30 7.33 -8.09 0.16
C PHE A 30 7.99 -8.70 1.40
N ILE A 31 9.31 -8.93 1.35
CA ILE A 31 10.06 -9.42 2.51
C ILE A 31 9.90 -8.44 3.68
N SER A 32 9.95 -7.13 3.41
CA SER A 32 9.77 -6.11 4.44
C SER A 32 8.35 -6.12 5.03
N ILE A 33 7.31 -6.28 4.19
CA ILE A 33 5.92 -6.38 4.65
C ILE A 33 5.70 -7.61 5.55
N LEU A 34 6.25 -8.76 5.16
CA LEU A 34 6.12 -10.01 5.92
C LEU A 34 6.96 -9.99 7.20
N ALA A 35 8.20 -9.52 7.13
CA ALA A 35 9.07 -9.35 8.29
C ALA A 35 8.46 -8.39 9.32
N GLY A 36 7.76 -7.34 8.87
CA GLY A 36 7.05 -6.39 9.73
C GLY A 36 5.95 -7.01 10.61
N LYS A 37 5.52 -8.25 10.35
CA LYS A 37 4.58 -8.99 11.22
C LYS A 37 5.25 -9.63 12.43
N LEU A 38 6.58 -9.71 12.45
CA LEU A 38 7.35 -10.25 13.56
C LEU A 38 7.61 -9.17 14.63
N PRO A 39 7.93 -9.57 15.86
CA PRO A 39 8.39 -8.64 16.89
C PRO A 39 9.55 -7.76 16.39
N PRO A 40 9.61 -6.46 16.72
CA PRO A 40 10.59 -5.51 16.17
C PRO A 40 12.06 -5.97 16.21
N HIS A 41 12.44 -6.69 17.27
CA HIS A 41 13.80 -7.21 17.44
C HIS A 41 14.18 -8.33 16.45
N GLN A 42 13.21 -8.99 15.81
CA GLN A 42 13.44 -10.10 14.87
C GLN A 42 13.40 -9.66 13.41
N GLN A 43 12.78 -8.51 13.10
CA GLN A 43 12.51 -8.08 11.73
C GLN A 43 13.79 -7.90 10.89
N PRO A 44 14.87 -7.24 11.38
CA PRO A 44 16.10 -7.11 10.61
C PRO A 44 16.75 -8.47 10.30
N ARG A 45 16.68 -9.39 11.28
CA ARG A 45 17.18 -10.76 11.09
C ARG A 45 16.32 -11.53 10.09
N ALA A 46 15.00 -11.40 10.15
CA ALA A 46 14.08 -12.03 9.21
C ALA A 46 14.32 -11.53 7.77
N ARG A 47 14.57 -10.23 7.59
CA ARG A 47 14.93 -9.66 6.27
C ARG A 47 16.22 -10.26 5.75
N ARG A 48 17.31 -10.21 6.52
CA ARG A 48 18.62 -10.72 6.08
C ARG A 48 18.59 -12.21 5.79
N VAL A 49 18.00 -13.00 6.68
CA VAL A 49 17.86 -14.46 6.48
C VAL A 49 16.93 -14.75 5.31
N GLY A 50 15.82 -14.01 5.17
CA GLY A 50 14.90 -14.12 4.06
C GLY A 50 15.55 -13.82 2.71
N LEU A 51 16.32 -12.73 2.59
CA LEU A 51 17.06 -12.38 1.37
C LEU A 51 18.15 -13.41 1.06
N SER A 52 18.90 -13.88 2.06
CA SER A 52 19.90 -14.94 1.86
C SER A 52 19.26 -16.26 1.41
N LEU A 53 18.12 -16.61 2.00
CA LEU A 53 17.35 -17.80 1.61
C LEU A 53 16.83 -17.66 0.18
N ALA A 54 16.28 -16.49 -0.18
CA ALA A 54 15.81 -16.14 -1.53
C ALA A 54 16.93 -16.27 -2.58
N MET A 55 18.14 -15.82 -2.25
CA MET A 55 19.31 -16.00 -3.13
C MET A 55 19.61 -17.47 -3.36
N VAL A 56 19.61 -18.27 -2.30
CA VAL A 56 19.89 -19.71 -2.39
C VAL A 56 18.81 -20.41 -3.22
N THR A 57 17.52 -20.13 -2.98
CA THR A 57 16.42 -20.68 -3.77
C THR A 57 16.54 -20.29 -5.24
N ARG A 58 16.88 -19.03 -5.55
CA ARG A 58 17.13 -18.58 -6.91
C ARG A 58 18.29 -19.32 -7.59
N ILE A 59 19.42 -19.48 -6.91
CA ILE A 59 20.57 -20.22 -7.46
C ILE A 59 20.19 -21.68 -7.70
N ILE A 60 19.44 -22.31 -6.78
CA ILE A 60 18.94 -23.68 -6.97
C ILE A 60 18.01 -23.78 -8.18
N LEU A 61 17.11 -22.83 -8.37
CA LEU A 61 16.22 -22.76 -9.54
C LEU A 61 17.02 -22.59 -10.84
N LEU A 62 18.03 -21.72 -10.85
CA LEU A 62 18.94 -21.54 -11.99
C LEU A 62 19.77 -22.80 -12.29
N CYS A 63 20.31 -23.48 -11.28
CA CYS A 63 21.02 -24.74 -11.49
C CYS A 63 20.08 -25.85 -11.98
N SER A 64 18.80 -25.76 -11.62
CA SER A 64 17.74 -26.65 -12.10
C SER A 64 17.24 -26.28 -13.51
N LEU A 65 17.90 -25.36 -14.22
CA LEU A 65 17.53 -24.91 -15.57
C LEU A 65 17.35 -26.08 -16.55
N SER A 66 18.25 -27.07 -16.54
CA SER A 66 18.14 -28.25 -17.40
C SER A 66 16.88 -29.07 -17.14
N PHE A 67 16.33 -29.00 -15.92
CA PHE A 67 15.03 -29.59 -15.58
C PHE A 67 13.87 -28.66 -15.96
N MET A 68 14.06 -27.35 -15.80
CA MET A 68 13.08 -26.31 -16.14
C MET A 68 12.77 -26.30 -17.65
N VAL A 69 13.78 -26.46 -18.51
CA VAL A 69 13.58 -26.63 -19.97
C VAL A 69 12.76 -27.88 -20.27
N LYS A 70 12.96 -28.99 -19.56
CA LYS A 70 12.09 -30.18 -19.71
C LYS A 70 10.64 -29.91 -19.26
N LEU A 71 10.46 -29.05 -18.25
CA LEU A 71 9.13 -28.61 -17.80
C LEU A 71 8.40 -27.73 -18.81
N THR A 72 9.09 -27.13 -19.79
CA THR A 72 8.44 -26.43 -20.91
C THR A 72 7.92 -27.37 -22.00
N GLY A 73 8.32 -28.64 -21.98
CA GLY A 73 7.73 -29.65 -22.86
C GLY A 73 6.29 -29.99 -22.44
N PRO A 74 5.39 -30.31 -23.38
CA PRO A 74 4.02 -30.69 -23.06
C PRO A 74 4.02 -32.02 -22.29
N ILE A 75 3.51 -32.02 -21.07
CA ILE A 75 3.41 -33.21 -20.21
C ILE A 75 2.11 -33.96 -20.51
N PHE A 76 1.03 -33.22 -20.82
CA PHE A 76 -0.25 -33.78 -21.23
C PHE A 76 -0.97 -32.82 -22.19
N THR A 77 -1.78 -33.36 -23.09
CA THR A 77 -2.61 -32.56 -24.01
C THR A 77 -4.05 -32.56 -23.51
N LEU A 78 -4.56 -31.41 -23.08
CA LEU A 78 -5.98 -31.21 -22.79
C LEU A 78 -6.57 -30.32 -23.88
N LEU A 79 -7.67 -30.74 -24.52
CA LEU A 79 -8.39 -29.93 -25.52
C LEU A 79 -7.47 -29.35 -26.63
N HIS A 80 -6.53 -30.16 -27.15
CA HIS A 80 -5.51 -29.75 -28.14
C HIS A 80 -4.49 -28.69 -27.68
N HIS A 81 -4.49 -28.29 -26.41
CA HIS A 81 -3.41 -27.51 -25.79
C HIS A 81 -2.44 -28.43 -25.04
N GLY A 82 -1.16 -28.36 -25.37
CA GLY A 82 -0.11 -29.03 -24.60
C GLY A 82 0.15 -28.26 -23.32
N VAL A 83 -0.21 -28.84 -22.17
CA VAL A 83 0.05 -28.24 -20.87
C VAL A 83 1.42 -28.72 -20.40
N SER A 84 2.29 -27.76 -20.11
CA SER A 84 3.63 -28.00 -19.63
C SER A 84 3.68 -27.94 -18.10
N GLY A 85 4.74 -28.47 -17.51
CA GLY A 85 4.95 -28.36 -16.06
C GLY A 85 5.17 -26.92 -15.62
N ARG A 86 5.78 -26.10 -16.49
CA ARG A 86 5.89 -24.64 -16.31
C ARG A 86 4.51 -24.01 -16.13
N ASP A 87 3.57 -24.32 -17.01
CA ASP A 87 2.23 -23.74 -17.02
C ASP A 87 1.49 -24.01 -15.70
N LEU A 88 1.59 -25.25 -15.20
CA LEU A 88 0.99 -25.63 -13.93
C LEU A 88 1.60 -24.86 -12.74
N ILE A 89 2.92 -24.68 -12.75
CA ILE A 89 3.60 -23.91 -11.71
C ILE A 89 3.23 -22.42 -11.79
N LEU A 90 3.14 -21.83 -12.99
CA LEU A 90 2.75 -20.43 -13.18
C LEU A 90 1.30 -20.19 -12.75
N ILE A 91 0.37 -21.07 -13.14
CA ILE A 91 -1.04 -20.98 -12.71
C ILE A 91 -1.16 -21.18 -11.21
N GLY A 92 -0.54 -22.22 -10.66
CA GLY A 92 -0.59 -22.53 -9.23
C GLY A 92 0.04 -21.42 -8.38
N GLY A 93 1.21 -20.93 -8.78
CA GLY A 93 1.89 -19.81 -8.16
C GLY A 93 1.06 -18.54 -8.23
N GLY A 94 0.54 -18.20 -9.42
CA GLY A 94 -0.31 -17.01 -9.60
C GLY A 94 -1.60 -17.08 -8.77
N LEU A 95 -2.25 -18.24 -8.69
CA LEU A 95 -3.44 -18.43 -7.85
C LEU A 95 -3.11 -18.30 -6.36
N PHE A 96 -1.96 -18.83 -5.93
CA PHE A 96 -1.45 -18.63 -4.58
C PHE A 96 -1.20 -17.14 -4.28
N LEU A 97 -0.57 -16.39 -5.19
CA LEU A 97 -0.36 -14.95 -5.02
C LEU A 97 -1.70 -14.21 -4.94
N LEU A 98 -2.66 -14.50 -5.81
CA LEU A 98 -3.99 -13.88 -5.76
C LEU A 98 -4.67 -14.12 -4.42
N ALA A 99 -4.74 -15.38 -3.99
CA ALA A 99 -5.37 -15.74 -2.71
C ALA A 99 -4.67 -15.05 -1.53
N LYS A 100 -3.33 -15.04 -1.51
CA LYS A 100 -2.54 -14.38 -0.46
C LYS A 100 -2.73 -12.87 -0.45
N SER A 101 -2.75 -12.23 -1.61
CA SER A 101 -2.90 -10.78 -1.73
C SER A 101 -4.29 -10.33 -1.29
N VAL A 102 -5.34 -10.99 -1.79
CA VAL A 102 -6.73 -10.67 -1.42
C VAL A 102 -6.92 -10.84 0.08
N HIS A 103 -6.45 -11.96 0.64
CA HIS A 103 -6.53 -12.19 2.07
C HIS A 103 -5.79 -11.13 2.89
N GLU A 104 -4.59 -10.73 2.45
CA GLU A 104 -3.82 -9.69 3.13
C GLU A 104 -4.46 -8.29 3.05
N ILE A 105 -5.06 -7.95 1.89
CA ILE A 105 -5.79 -6.71 1.70
C ILE A 105 -7.04 -6.69 2.58
N HIS A 106 -7.80 -7.78 2.60
CA HIS A 106 -9.00 -7.92 3.41
C HIS A 106 -8.70 -7.81 4.91
N ASP A 107 -7.67 -8.52 5.39
CA ASP A 107 -7.20 -8.44 6.79
C ASP A 107 -6.85 -7.01 7.22
N LYS A 108 -6.32 -6.19 6.31
CA LYS A 108 -5.98 -4.79 6.58
C LYS A 108 -7.17 -3.85 6.54
N LEU A 109 -8.19 -4.15 5.73
CA LEU A 109 -9.41 -3.36 5.64
C LEU A 109 -10.36 -3.65 6.82
N GLU A 110 -10.49 -4.91 7.23
CA GLU A 110 -11.37 -5.31 8.35
C GLU A 110 -10.81 -5.00 9.74
N GLY A 111 -9.49 -4.85 9.87
CA GLY A 111 -8.82 -4.47 11.11
C GLY A 111 -9.23 -3.11 11.69
N VAL A 112 -10.08 -2.35 10.98
CA VAL A 112 -10.66 -1.08 11.42
C VAL A 112 -12.01 -1.27 12.16
N GLU A 113 -12.73 -2.39 11.96
CA GLU A 113 -14.11 -2.55 12.47
C GLU A 113 -14.38 -3.80 13.34
N GLY A 114 -13.48 -4.79 13.40
CA GLY A 114 -13.77 -6.09 14.03
C GLY A 114 -12.97 -6.40 15.30
N HIS A 115 -13.67 -6.87 16.35
CA HIS A 115 -13.12 -7.37 17.61
C HIS A 115 -11.79 -8.14 17.47
N ARG A 116 -10.80 -7.80 18.32
CA ARG A 116 -9.55 -8.56 18.53
C ARG A 116 -9.86 -10.00 18.96
N SER A 117 -10.12 -10.88 18.01
CA SER A 117 -9.75 -12.28 18.18
C SER A 117 -8.23 -12.29 18.30
N ALA A 118 -7.69 -12.96 19.32
CA ALA A 118 -6.26 -13.04 19.56
C ALA A 118 -5.57 -13.79 18.41
N LYS A 119 -5.31 -13.11 17.29
CA LYS A 119 -4.47 -13.62 16.21
C LYS A 119 -3.08 -13.83 16.83
N VAL A 120 -2.73 -15.10 17.03
CA VAL A 120 -1.39 -15.52 17.46
C VAL A 120 -0.38 -14.88 16.51
N ALA A 121 0.60 -14.16 17.06
CA ALA A 121 1.65 -13.55 16.25
C ALA A 121 2.32 -14.62 15.39
N PRO A 122 2.54 -14.37 14.08
CA PRO A 122 3.10 -15.37 13.20
C PRO A 122 4.50 -15.77 13.68
N SER A 123 4.81 -17.07 13.63
CA SER A 123 6.12 -17.55 14.05
C SER A 123 7.20 -17.13 13.05
N PHE A 124 8.42 -16.93 13.55
CA PHE A 124 9.59 -16.56 12.73
C PHE A 124 9.76 -17.51 11.53
N VAL A 125 9.67 -18.81 11.78
CA VAL A 125 9.80 -19.84 10.74
C VAL A 125 8.65 -19.78 9.74
N SER A 126 7.41 -19.56 10.18
CA SER A 126 6.25 -19.42 9.27
C SER A 126 6.42 -18.22 8.32
N VAL A 127 6.94 -17.11 8.82
CA VAL A 127 7.25 -15.93 8.00
C VAL A 127 8.34 -16.24 6.99
N LEU A 128 9.43 -16.91 7.39
CA LEU A 128 10.49 -17.31 6.45
C LEU A 128 10.02 -18.28 5.37
N ILE A 129 9.17 -19.25 5.72
CA ILE A 129 8.56 -20.17 4.74
C ILE A 129 7.70 -19.39 3.75
N THR A 130 6.90 -18.45 4.24
CA THR A 130 6.05 -17.61 3.37
C THR A 130 6.90 -16.76 2.43
N ILE A 131 7.98 -16.16 2.93
CA ILE A 131 8.95 -15.40 2.14
C ILE A 131 9.55 -16.29 1.05
N ALA A 132 10.04 -17.49 1.40
CA ALA A 132 10.65 -18.41 0.46
C ALA A 132 9.66 -18.86 -0.63
N LEU A 133 8.41 -19.15 -0.26
CA LEU A 133 7.37 -19.53 -1.21
C LEU A 133 7.05 -18.41 -2.19
N LEU A 134 6.89 -17.17 -1.71
CA LEU A 134 6.66 -16.01 -2.57
C LEU A 134 7.86 -15.76 -3.50
N ASP A 135 9.08 -15.85 -2.97
CA ASP A 135 10.28 -15.68 -3.77
C ASP A 135 10.41 -16.75 -4.86
N ILE A 136 10.07 -18.01 -4.58
CA ILE A 136 10.05 -19.07 -5.60
C ILE A 136 9.08 -18.69 -6.73
N VAL A 137 7.87 -18.24 -6.40
CA VAL A 137 6.89 -17.86 -7.43
C VAL A 137 7.38 -16.66 -8.26
N PHE A 138 7.96 -15.64 -7.63
CA PHE A 138 8.49 -14.47 -8.35
C PHE A 138 9.77 -14.76 -9.13
N SER A 139 10.66 -15.59 -8.59
CA SER A 139 11.93 -15.94 -9.22
C SER A 139 11.74 -16.82 -10.45
N LEU A 140 10.66 -17.59 -10.55
CA LEU A 140 10.37 -18.31 -11.78
C LEU A 140 10.21 -17.37 -12.97
N ASP A 141 9.55 -16.23 -12.80
CA ASP A 141 9.37 -15.27 -13.89
C ASP A 141 10.69 -14.59 -14.31
N SER A 142 11.47 -14.14 -13.32
CA SER A 142 12.76 -13.50 -13.59
C SER A 142 13.77 -14.49 -14.19
N VAL A 143 13.78 -15.74 -13.73
CA VAL A 143 14.63 -16.82 -14.28
C VAL A 143 14.24 -17.14 -15.72
N ILE A 144 12.95 -17.30 -16.03
CA ILE A 144 12.50 -17.56 -17.40
C ILE A 144 12.95 -16.44 -18.34
N THR A 145 12.84 -15.19 -17.89
CA THR A 145 13.28 -14.01 -18.66
C THR A 145 14.81 -14.04 -18.87
N ALA A 146 15.58 -14.34 -17.83
CA ALA A 146 17.04 -14.41 -17.89
C ALA A 146 17.55 -15.48 -18.88
N VAL A 147 16.92 -16.66 -18.86
CA VAL A 147 17.22 -17.77 -19.77
C VAL A 147 16.97 -17.41 -21.22
N GLY A 148 16.00 -16.53 -21.50
CA GLY A 148 15.74 -16.03 -22.85
C GLY A 148 16.77 -15.00 -23.34
N MET A 149 17.65 -14.49 -22.48
CA MET A 149 18.59 -13.40 -22.80
C MET A 149 20.05 -13.83 -22.85
N VAL A 150 20.48 -14.79 -22.02
CA VAL A 150 21.90 -15.16 -21.88
C VAL A 150 22.05 -16.67 -21.68
N ASP A 151 22.88 -17.31 -22.51
CA ASP A 151 23.12 -18.76 -22.47
C ASP A 151 24.06 -19.19 -21.34
N GLU A 152 24.91 -18.27 -20.87
CA GLU A 152 25.95 -18.55 -19.88
C GLU A 152 25.40 -18.55 -18.44
N LEU A 153 25.20 -19.74 -17.86
CA LEU A 153 24.72 -19.93 -16.49
C LEU A 153 25.57 -19.19 -15.44
N GLY A 154 26.89 -19.13 -15.63
CA GLY A 154 27.79 -18.42 -14.73
C GLY A 154 27.49 -16.91 -14.66
N VAL A 155 27.11 -16.30 -15.78
CA VAL A 155 26.74 -14.87 -15.85
C VAL A 155 25.42 -14.63 -15.12
N MET A 156 24.44 -15.51 -15.31
CA MET A 156 23.14 -15.43 -14.62
C MET A 156 23.31 -15.53 -13.09
N ILE A 157 24.09 -16.51 -12.61
CA ILE A 157 24.35 -16.68 -11.18
C ILE A 157 25.09 -15.45 -10.61
N ALA A 158 26.13 -14.97 -11.32
CA ALA A 158 26.85 -13.77 -10.91
C ALA A 158 25.93 -12.53 -10.84
N ALA A 159 25.01 -12.39 -11.80
CA ALA A 159 24.04 -11.30 -11.81
C ALA A 159 23.10 -11.35 -10.59
N VAL A 160 22.57 -12.53 -10.27
CA VAL A 160 21.70 -12.74 -9.10
C VAL A 160 22.43 -12.43 -7.80
N ILE A 161 23.67 -12.93 -7.64
CA ILE A 161 24.47 -12.66 -6.44
C ILE A 161 24.72 -11.17 -6.29
N LEU A 162 25.13 -10.49 -7.37
CA LEU A 162 25.39 -9.05 -7.34
C LEU A 162 24.12 -8.24 -7.01
N ALA A 163 22.98 -8.60 -7.61
CA ALA A 163 21.69 -7.97 -7.32
C ALA A 163 21.27 -8.16 -5.85
N VAL A 164 21.41 -9.37 -5.30
CA VAL A 164 21.09 -9.63 -3.88
C VAL A 164 22.04 -8.88 -2.95
N CYS A 165 23.33 -8.79 -3.27
CA CYS A 165 24.25 -7.97 -2.48
C CYS A 165 23.78 -6.52 -2.40
N VAL A 166 23.36 -5.92 -3.52
CA VAL A 166 22.77 -4.58 -3.54
C VAL A 166 21.50 -4.54 -2.68
N MET A 167 20.58 -5.49 -2.85
CA MET A 167 19.35 -5.55 -2.07
C MET A 167 19.62 -5.66 -0.56
N LEU A 168 20.60 -6.46 -0.13
CA LEU A 168 20.98 -6.58 1.28
C LEU A 168 21.44 -5.23 1.86
N LEU A 169 22.24 -4.47 1.11
CA LEU A 169 22.69 -3.12 1.50
C LEU A 169 21.52 -2.14 1.65
N PHE A 170 20.51 -2.22 0.78
CA PHE A 170 19.35 -1.33 0.81
C PHE A 170 18.16 -1.86 1.64
N SER A 171 18.26 -3.08 2.19
CA SER A 171 17.12 -3.76 2.84
C SER A 171 16.57 -3.04 4.05
N ASP A 172 17.44 -2.51 4.92
CA ASP A 172 17.00 -1.79 6.11
C ASP A 172 16.35 -0.43 5.75
N PRO A 173 16.94 0.44 4.90
CA PRO A 173 16.30 1.67 4.41
C PRO A 173 14.95 1.43 3.72
N VAL A 174 14.88 0.45 2.80
CA VAL A 174 13.65 0.12 2.08
C VAL A 174 12.58 -0.38 3.05
N SER A 175 12.94 -1.23 4.01
CA SER A 175 11.99 -1.71 5.02
C SER A 175 11.41 -0.57 5.84
N ASN A 176 12.26 0.33 6.34
CA ASN A 176 11.80 1.47 7.14
C ASN A 176 10.87 2.39 6.32
N PHE A 177 11.17 2.58 5.03
CA PHE A 177 10.32 3.35 4.12
C PHE A 177 8.95 2.69 3.91
N VAL A 178 8.93 1.39 3.61
CA VAL A 178 7.69 0.61 3.44
C VAL A 178 6.89 0.56 4.75
N GLU A 179 7.55 0.43 5.89
CA GLU A 179 6.90 0.37 7.21
C GLU A 179 6.19 1.67 7.58
N SER A 180 6.80 2.80 7.25
CA SER A 180 6.31 4.15 7.55
C SER A 180 5.20 4.64 6.62
N HIS A 181 5.03 4.03 5.43
CA HIS A 181 4.04 4.46 4.44
C HIS A 181 3.00 3.36 4.15
N PRO A 182 1.80 3.42 4.78
CA PRO A 182 0.76 2.42 4.59
C PRO A 182 0.31 2.24 3.13
N THR A 183 0.29 3.33 2.36
CA THR A 183 -0.05 3.35 0.94
C THR A 183 0.95 2.53 0.11
N ILE A 184 2.25 2.59 0.40
CA ILE A 184 3.28 1.74 -0.23
C ILE A 184 3.02 0.26 0.07
N LYS A 185 2.60 -0.08 1.31
CA LYS A 185 2.23 -1.48 1.63
C LYS A 185 1.03 -1.95 0.81
N MET A 186 0.02 -1.10 0.62
CA MET A 186 -1.16 -1.41 -0.19
C MET A 186 -0.81 -1.53 -1.68
N LEU A 187 0.06 -0.64 -2.17
CA LEU A 187 0.57 -0.67 -3.54
C LEU A 187 1.34 -1.97 -3.81
N ALA A 188 2.22 -2.39 -2.89
CA ALA A 188 2.92 -3.66 -3.01
C ALA A 188 1.96 -4.87 -3.06
N LEU A 189 0.94 -4.91 -2.20
CA LEU A 189 -0.08 -5.97 -2.25
C LEU A 189 -0.89 -5.95 -3.55
N SER A 190 -1.05 -4.78 -4.16
CA SER A 190 -1.68 -4.64 -5.47
C SER A 190 -0.76 -5.13 -6.59
N PHE A 191 0.56 -4.97 -6.48
CA PHE A 191 1.52 -5.59 -7.40
C PHE A 191 1.52 -7.11 -7.29
N LEU A 192 1.34 -7.66 -6.08
CA LEU A 192 1.19 -9.10 -5.88
C LEU A 192 -0.04 -9.64 -6.63
N LEU A 193 -1.15 -8.90 -6.61
CA LEU A 193 -2.33 -9.21 -7.42
C LEU A 193 -2.02 -9.14 -8.92
N LEU A 194 -1.44 -8.04 -9.38
CA LEU A 194 -1.10 -7.82 -10.79
C LEU A 194 -0.21 -8.96 -11.31
N ILE A 195 0.88 -9.27 -10.61
CA ILE A 195 1.81 -10.34 -10.98
C ILE A 195 1.10 -11.70 -10.89
N GLY A 196 0.29 -11.93 -9.86
CA GLY A 196 -0.50 -13.16 -9.74
C GLY A 196 -1.43 -13.38 -10.95
N THR A 197 -2.11 -12.34 -11.41
CA THR A 197 -2.94 -12.41 -12.62
C THR A 197 -2.09 -12.62 -13.88
N THR A 198 -0.94 -11.95 -14.02
CA THR A 198 -0.07 -12.14 -15.19
C THR A 198 0.52 -13.53 -15.28
N LEU A 199 0.89 -14.15 -14.14
CA LEU A 199 1.38 -15.53 -14.11
C LEU A 199 0.29 -16.54 -14.52
N ILE A 200 -0.96 -16.33 -14.09
CA ILE A 200 -2.08 -17.17 -14.53
C ILE A 200 -2.29 -17.01 -16.04
N MET A 201 -2.26 -15.78 -16.56
CA MET A 201 -2.40 -15.52 -17.99
C MET A 201 -1.28 -16.22 -18.78
N GLU A 202 -0.02 -16.09 -18.36
CA GLU A 202 1.11 -16.73 -19.02
C GLU A 202 1.03 -18.26 -18.96
N GLY A 203 0.61 -18.83 -17.83
CA GLY A 203 0.45 -20.26 -17.70
C GLY A 203 -0.71 -20.84 -18.52
N VAL A 204 -1.73 -20.06 -18.89
CA VAL A 204 -2.75 -20.49 -19.87
C VAL A 204 -2.33 -20.21 -21.32
N GLY A 205 -1.11 -19.71 -21.56
CA GLY A 205 -0.57 -19.40 -22.88
C GLY A 205 -0.85 -17.97 -23.37
N ALA A 206 -1.57 -17.16 -22.60
CA ALA A 206 -1.83 -15.76 -22.91
C ALA A 206 -0.62 -14.90 -22.49
N HIS A 207 0.23 -14.57 -23.48
CA HIS A 207 1.45 -13.80 -23.23
C HIS A 207 1.11 -12.32 -22.98
N VAL A 208 1.48 -11.83 -21.80
CA VAL A 208 1.40 -10.41 -21.45
C VAL A 208 2.75 -9.77 -21.71
N PRO A 209 2.84 -8.70 -22.52
CA PRO A 209 4.11 -8.00 -22.68
C PRO A 209 4.58 -7.42 -21.36
N LYS A 210 5.74 -7.90 -20.88
CA LYS A 210 6.32 -7.52 -19.58
C LYS A 210 6.50 -6.01 -19.42
N GLY A 211 6.78 -5.30 -20.51
CA GLY A 211 6.89 -3.85 -20.53
C GLY A 211 5.64 -3.14 -20.01
N TYR A 212 4.44 -3.65 -20.26
CA TYR A 212 3.21 -3.06 -19.73
C TYR A 212 3.09 -3.26 -18.22
N VAL A 213 3.48 -4.43 -17.71
CA VAL A 213 3.47 -4.74 -16.27
C VAL A 213 4.47 -3.83 -15.55
N TYR A 214 5.71 -3.75 -16.05
CA TYR A 214 6.75 -2.90 -15.46
C TYR A 214 6.42 -1.41 -15.57
N PHE A 215 5.82 -0.98 -16.68
CA PHE A 215 5.34 0.39 -16.81
C PHE A 215 4.22 0.70 -15.81
N ALA A 216 3.25 -0.19 -15.65
CA ALA A 216 2.17 -0.01 -14.66
C ALA A 216 2.72 0.08 -13.23
N MET A 217 3.67 -0.79 -12.87
CA MET A 217 4.31 -0.76 -11.55
C MET A 217 5.13 0.52 -11.34
N GLY A 218 5.97 0.88 -12.31
CA GLY A 218 6.77 2.10 -12.26
C GLY A 218 5.91 3.37 -12.20
N PHE A 219 4.85 3.44 -13.00
CA PHE A 219 3.90 4.56 -13.00
C PHE A 219 3.15 4.66 -11.67
N SER A 220 2.68 3.53 -11.13
CA SER A 220 1.99 3.50 -9.82
C SER A 220 2.92 3.95 -8.69
N LEU A 221 4.17 3.47 -8.66
CA LEU A 221 5.18 3.95 -7.71
C LEU A 221 5.44 5.44 -7.87
N PHE A 222 5.59 5.92 -9.10
CA PHE A 222 5.81 7.34 -9.37
C PHE A 222 4.66 8.21 -8.85
N VAL A 223 3.42 7.84 -9.14
CA VAL A 223 2.22 8.53 -8.62
C VAL A 223 2.19 8.49 -7.09
N GLU A 224 2.52 7.35 -6.49
CA GLU A 224 2.56 7.22 -5.03
C GLU A 224 3.65 8.08 -4.40
N MET A 225 4.83 8.19 -5.04
CA MET A 225 5.90 9.09 -4.58
C MET A 225 5.47 10.56 -4.65
N LEU A 226 4.74 10.96 -5.70
CA LEU A 226 4.14 12.30 -5.77
C LEU A 226 3.11 12.50 -4.66
N ASN A 227 2.25 11.50 -4.42
CA ASN A 227 1.22 11.55 -3.38
C ASN A 227 1.82 11.73 -1.99
N ILE A 228 2.84 10.95 -1.63
CA ILE A 228 3.56 11.07 -0.35
C ILE A 228 4.20 12.47 -0.22
N ARG A 229 4.83 12.97 -1.29
CA ARG A 229 5.46 14.29 -1.30
C ARG A 229 4.45 15.45 -1.15
N MET A 230 3.23 15.28 -1.65
CA MET A 230 2.15 16.25 -1.51
C MET A 230 1.44 16.16 -0.15
N GLY A 231 1.18 14.94 0.34
CA GLY A 231 0.53 14.69 1.63
C GLY A 231 1.32 15.22 2.83
N ALA A 232 2.65 15.34 2.71
CA ALA A 232 3.50 16.00 3.70
C ALA A 232 3.22 17.52 3.85
N ARG A 233 2.40 18.13 2.99
CA ARG A 233 2.17 19.59 2.96
C ARG A 233 0.77 20.05 3.41
N GLN A 234 -0.22 19.16 3.58
CA GLN A 234 -1.53 19.47 4.18
C GLN A 234 -2.39 18.20 4.34
N PRO A 235 -3.21 18.07 5.42
CA PRO A 235 -4.21 17.02 5.49
C PRO A 235 -5.29 17.31 4.44
N LEU A 236 -5.48 16.38 3.50
CA LEU A 236 -6.56 16.43 2.51
C LEU A 236 -7.91 16.45 3.24
N ARG A 237 -8.45 17.64 3.47
CA ARG A 237 -9.86 17.82 3.79
C ARG A 237 -10.64 17.55 2.51
N PHE A 238 -11.15 16.33 2.38
CA PHE A 238 -12.16 16.00 1.39
C PHE A 238 -13.32 16.99 1.56
N HIS A 239 -13.46 17.92 0.61
CA HIS A 239 -14.71 18.63 0.42
C HIS A 239 -15.72 17.58 -0.04
N TYR A 240 -16.63 17.18 0.85
CA TYR A 240 -17.84 16.50 0.42
C TYR A 240 -18.56 17.44 -0.56
N PRO A 241 -18.78 17.04 -1.82
CA PRO A 241 -19.61 17.82 -2.71
C PRO A 241 -21.06 17.69 -2.23
N TYR A 242 -21.58 18.82 -1.76
CA TYR A 242 -23.01 19.16 -1.68
C TYR A 242 -23.86 18.42 -0.64
N THR A 243 -24.06 19.05 0.52
CA THR A 243 -25.35 18.95 1.22
C THR A 243 -26.37 19.70 0.37
N ALA A 244 -27.39 18.98 -0.12
CA ALA A 244 -28.59 19.66 -0.60
C ALA A 244 -29.20 20.43 0.56
N ASP A 245 -29.11 21.76 0.49
CA ASP A 245 -30.00 22.66 1.21
C ASP A 245 -31.43 22.31 0.79
N SER A 246 -32.09 21.44 1.54
CA SER A 246 -33.54 21.47 1.63
C SER A 246 -33.89 22.35 2.82
N GLN A 247 -33.96 23.65 2.57
CA GLN A 247 -34.81 24.54 3.33
C GLN A 247 -36.19 23.86 3.44
N SER A 248 -36.51 23.34 4.61
CA SER A 248 -37.87 23.00 4.98
C SER A 248 -38.39 24.18 5.80
N PRO A 249 -39.41 24.91 5.33
CA PRO A 249 -39.94 26.04 6.07
C PRO A 249 -40.62 25.50 7.33
N ASN A 250 -40.16 26.01 8.48
CA ASN A 250 -40.87 26.19 9.73
C ASN A 250 -42.26 25.51 9.80
N ARG A 251 -42.31 24.28 10.33
CA ARG A 251 -43.57 23.56 10.61
C ARG A 251 -43.94 23.58 12.10
N ASP A 252 -43.46 24.57 12.86
CA ASP A 252 -43.76 24.74 14.29
C ASP A 252 -44.91 25.71 14.60
N GLN A 253 -45.64 26.19 13.60
CA GLN A 253 -46.84 27.02 13.82
C GLN A 253 -48.17 26.23 13.87
N SER A 254 -48.17 24.92 13.61
CA SER A 254 -49.43 24.14 13.48
C SER A 254 -49.90 23.47 14.78
N PHE A 255 -49.09 23.44 15.84
CA PHE A 255 -49.45 22.81 17.12
C PHE A 255 -49.73 23.79 18.27
N ARG A 256 -49.85 25.10 17.95
CA ARG A 256 -50.19 26.12 18.96
C ARG A 256 -51.69 26.28 19.25
N PHE A 257 -52.56 25.56 18.53
CA PHE A 257 -54.02 25.68 18.65
C PHE A 257 -54.72 24.59 19.47
N LEU A 258 -53.99 23.64 20.08
CA LEU A 258 -54.65 22.52 20.78
C LEU A 258 -54.00 22.16 22.13
N LYS A 259 -53.88 23.13 23.04
CA LYS A 259 -53.93 22.90 24.51
C LYS A 259 -53.95 24.22 25.27
N ALA A 260 -55.14 24.78 25.46
CA ALA A 260 -55.38 25.79 26.48
C ALA A 260 -55.18 25.19 27.90
N PRO A 261 -54.74 25.98 28.89
CA PRO A 261 -54.42 25.48 30.22
C PRO A 261 -55.70 25.34 31.07
N ILE A 262 -55.94 24.14 31.59
CA ILE A 262 -56.88 23.94 32.71
C ILE A 262 -56.06 24.10 33.99
N GLY A 263 -56.25 25.23 34.67
CA GLY A 263 -55.67 25.49 35.97
C GLY A 263 -56.23 24.56 37.04
N ARG A 264 -55.35 24.14 37.96
CA ARG A 264 -55.73 23.87 39.35
C ARG A 264 -54.50 23.95 40.25
N ASP A 265 -54.48 25.01 41.05
CA ASP A 265 -53.73 25.12 42.30
C ASP A 265 -53.96 23.90 43.19
N TYR A 266 -52.90 23.25 43.64
CA TYR A 266 -52.83 22.68 44.99
C TYR A 266 -51.42 22.80 45.56
N ARG A 267 -51.35 23.73 46.52
CA ARG A 267 -50.28 24.00 47.47
C ARG A 267 -50.13 22.79 48.41
N LEU A 268 -48.96 22.16 48.48
CA LEU A 268 -48.56 21.35 49.63
C LEU A 268 -47.08 21.62 49.99
N ARG A 269 -46.91 22.30 51.12
CA ARG A 269 -45.69 22.39 51.91
C ARG A 269 -45.50 21.09 52.71
N SER A 270 -44.28 20.57 52.76
CA SER A 270 -43.67 19.99 53.97
C SER A 270 -42.15 20.06 53.80
N PHE A 271 -41.44 20.96 54.49
CA PHE A 271 -41.07 20.93 55.91
C PHE A 271 -40.12 19.76 56.23
N SER A 272 -38.82 20.03 56.19
CA SER A 272 -37.81 19.33 57.00
C SER A 272 -36.64 20.27 57.26
N ASP A 273 -36.49 20.60 58.54
CA ASP A 273 -35.51 21.49 59.16
C ASP A 273 -34.04 21.08 58.96
N ARG A 274 -33.14 22.07 58.84
CA ARG A 274 -32.29 22.54 59.96
C ARG A 274 -31.32 23.66 59.52
N THR A 275 -31.51 24.80 60.18
CA THR A 275 -30.55 25.85 60.59
C THR A 275 -29.13 25.32 60.89
N SER A 276 -27.99 26.00 60.72
CA SER A 276 -27.60 27.42 60.90
C SER A 276 -26.16 27.59 60.34
N SER A 277 -25.79 28.67 59.65
CA SER A 277 -25.08 29.88 60.18
C SER A 277 -24.64 30.71 58.94
N ILE A 278 -25.25 31.87 58.65
CA ILE A 278 -24.85 33.26 58.99
C ILE A 278 -23.37 33.60 58.72
N SER A 279 -23.09 34.26 57.59
CA SER A 279 -22.61 35.67 57.52
C SER A 279 -22.28 36.09 56.08
N SER A 280 -22.97 37.13 55.60
CA SER A 280 -22.69 37.94 54.40
C SER A 280 -21.86 39.20 54.83
N PRO A 281 -21.61 40.26 54.02
CA PRO A 281 -21.93 40.55 52.60
C PRO A 281 -20.83 41.35 51.81
N GLU A 282 -21.20 41.82 50.60
CA GLU A 282 -20.63 42.97 49.81
C GLU A 282 -19.29 42.77 49.07
N SER A 283 -19.09 43.19 47.80
CA SER A 283 -19.53 44.36 47.01
C SER A 283 -19.38 44.04 45.49
N VAL A 284 -20.35 44.30 44.61
CA VAL A 284 -20.60 45.54 43.82
C VAL A 284 -19.36 46.07 43.06
N GLU A 285 -19.31 45.87 41.74
CA GLU A 285 -19.08 46.99 40.79
C GLU A 285 -19.44 46.63 39.33
N THR A 286 -20.36 47.43 38.81
CA THR A 286 -20.75 47.65 37.41
C THR A 286 -19.68 48.42 36.64
N ASN A 287 -19.46 48.13 35.36
CA ASN A 287 -19.58 49.17 34.32
C ASN A 287 -19.63 48.62 32.88
N ALA A 288 -20.53 49.22 32.12
CA ALA A 288 -20.75 49.07 30.69
C ALA A 288 -19.99 50.16 29.93
N THR A 289 -19.42 49.85 28.76
CA THR A 289 -19.35 50.83 27.65
C THR A 289 -19.32 50.13 26.30
N THR A 290 -20.42 50.31 25.57
CA THR A 290 -20.59 50.07 24.13
C THR A 290 -20.22 51.36 23.38
N ARG A 291 -19.36 51.32 22.34
CA ARG A 291 -19.46 52.16 21.11
C ARG A 291 -18.33 51.90 20.10
N ASP A 292 -18.68 52.15 18.82
CA ASP A 292 -17.93 52.15 17.55
C ASP A 292 -17.64 50.76 16.94
N ILE A 293 -18.39 50.21 15.97
CA ILE A 293 -19.11 50.73 14.77
C ILE A 293 -18.21 51.42 13.73
N SER A 294 -17.99 50.68 12.64
CA SER A 294 -17.97 51.16 11.25
C SER A 294 -17.02 52.31 10.88
N ALA A 295 -15.79 51.98 10.49
CA ALA A 295 -15.04 52.76 9.50
C ALA A 295 -13.86 51.96 8.94
N ARG A 296 -14.06 51.19 7.86
CA ARG A 296 -13.00 50.80 6.90
C ARG A 296 -13.57 50.15 5.62
N VAL A 297 -14.52 50.83 5.00
CA VAL A 297 -14.84 50.71 3.56
C VAL A 297 -15.13 52.12 3.06
N ALA A 298 -14.11 52.82 2.53
CA ALA A 298 -14.22 53.97 1.62
C ALA A 298 -12.84 54.63 1.39
N SER A 299 -12.06 54.08 0.47
CA SER A 299 -11.03 54.73 -0.38
C SER A 299 -10.19 53.58 -0.98
N ALA A 300 -10.07 53.37 -2.29
CA ALA A 300 -10.37 54.19 -3.43
C ALA A 300 -10.79 53.27 -4.59
N SER A 301 -11.90 53.64 -5.23
CA SER A 301 -12.21 53.29 -6.61
C SER A 301 -11.56 54.34 -7.51
N HIS A 302 -10.66 53.94 -8.41
CA HIS A 302 -10.68 54.36 -9.82
C HIS A 302 -9.53 53.73 -10.63
N VAL A 303 -9.92 53.00 -11.69
CA VAL A 303 -9.41 53.10 -13.09
C VAL A 303 -7.99 52.50 -13.29
N ASP A 304 -7.77 51.46 -14.10
CA ASP A 304 -8.06 51.41 -15.54
C ASP A 304 -8.15 49.97 -16.08
N SER A 305 -9.05 49.80 -17.05
CA SER A 305 -9.25 48.59 -17.84
C SER A 305 -8.66 48.83 -19.24
N THR A 306 -7.47 48.33 -19.57
CA THR A 306 -7.03 48.11 -20.96
C THR A 306 -5.74 47.26 -21.02
N CYS A 307 -5.58 46.55 -22.15
CA CYS A 307 -4.41 45.81 -22.63
C CYS A 307 -4.24 44.32 -22.26
N PHE A 308 -4.91 43.48 -23.06
CA PHE A 308 -4.38 42.21 -23.57
C PHE A 308 -3.21 42.46 -24.55
N PRO A 309 -2.16 41.63 -24.54
CA PRO A 309 -1.86 40.76 -25.72
C PRO A 309 -1.45 39.34 -25.28
N SER A 310 -2.04 38.26 -25.78
CA SER A 310 -1.71 37.52 -27.01
C SER A 310 -0.22 37.47 -27.39
N PHE A 311 0.45 36.35 -27.05
CA PHE A 311 1.60 35.76 -27.76
C PHE A 311 1.51 34.24 -27.45
N ALA A 312 1.16 33.40 -28.42
CA ALA A 312 2.02 32.80 -29.44
C ALA A 312 3.01 31.79 -28.84
#